data_AF-A0A158K7U2-F1
#
_entry.id   AF-A0A158K7U2-F1
#
_cell.length_a   1.000
_cell.length_b   1.000
_cell.length_c   1.000
_cell.angle_alpha   90.00
_cell.angle_beta   90.00
_cell.angle_gamma   90.00
#
_symmetry.space_group_name_H-M   'P 1'
#
loop_
_entity.id
_entity.type
_entity.pdbx_description
1 polymer ?
#
loop_
_entity_poly.entity_id
_entity_poly.type
_entity_poly.pdbx_seq_one_letter_code
_entity_poly.pdbx_strand_id
1 'polypeptide(L)' 'MRYVNVEAALERFLERAERESVWHFEPDDATLFEAILRQADRQLDDAPSYVHMDASARLDRFTLSGRRSPLPSAARMQ' A
#
# COMPACT_ATOMS: atom_id res chain seq x y z
N MET A 1 1.30 10.67 -6.23
CA MET A 1 1.06 9.93 -7.48
C MET A 1 1.33 8.43 -7.33
N ARG A 2 2.55 7.97 -7.05
CA ARG A 2 2.87 6.52 -6.98
C ARG A 2 2.10 5.73 -5.90
N TYR A 3 2.04 6.24 -4.67
CA TYR A 3 1.29 5.60 -3.58
C TYR A 3 -0.23 5.55 -3.83
N VAL A 4 -0.79 6.58 -4.47
CA VAL A 4 -2.22 6.61 -4.83
C VAL A 4 -2.56 5.56 -5.89
N ASN A 5 -1.68 5.39 -6.88
CA ASN A 5 -1.88 4.39 -7.93
C ASN A 5 -1.79 2.96 -7.38
N VAL A 6 -0.89 2.73 -6.42
CA VAL A 6 -0.78 1.42 -5.76
C VAL A 6 -1.95 1.15 -4.82
N GLU A 7 -2.40 2.16 -4.06
CA GLU A 7 -3.61 2.03 -3.25
C GLU A 7 -4.81 1.63 -4.12
N ALA A 8 -4.99 2.28 -5.26
CA ALA A 8 -6.07 1.96 -6.19
C ALA A 8 -5.91 0.57 -6.81
N ALA A 9 -4.68 0.14 -7.11
CA ALA A 9 -4.42 -1.22 -7.60
C ALA A 9 -4.73 -2.27 -6.52
N LEU A 10 -4.42 -1.98 -5.26
CA LEU A 10 -4.74 -2.83 -4.13
C LEU A 10 -6.24 -2.92 -3.88
N GLU A 11 -6.96 -1.80 -3.92
CA GLU A 11 -8.43 -1.78 -3.80
C GLU A 11 -9.08 -2.67 -4.88
N ARG A 12 -8.69 -2.52 -6.16
CA ARG A 12 -9.19 -3.36 -7.26
C ARG A 12 -8.85 -4.84 -7.07
N PHE A 13 -7.63 -5.14 -6.62
CA PHE A 13 -7.20 -6.51 -6.33
C PHE A 13 -8.05 -7.15 -5.23
N LEU A 14 -8.30 -6.43 -4.13
CA LEU A 14 -9.12 -6.91 -3.02
C LEU A 14 -10.57 -7.12 -3.44
N GLU A 15 -11.17 -6.16 -4.16
CA GLU A 15 -12.53 -6.28 -4.69
C GLU A 15 -12.68 -7.53 -5.58
N ARG A 16 -11.68 -7.79 -6.43
CA ARG A 16 -11.66 -8.97 -7.29
C ARG A 16 -11.44 -10.26 -6.51
N ALA A 17 -10.52 -10.26 -5.54
CA ALA A 17 -10.25 -11.42 -4.70
C ALA A 17 -11.52 -11.81 -3.91
N GLU A 18 -12.25 -10.84 -3.39
CA GLU A 18 -13.53 -11.07 -2.71
C GLU A 18 -14.61 -11.58 -3.67
N ARG A 19 -14.76 -10.96 -4.84
CA ARG A 19 -15.83 -11.29 -5.78
C ARG A 19 -15.61 -12.62 -6.51
N GLU A 20 -14.38 -12.91 -6.88
CA GLU A 20 -14.02 -13.98 -7.83
C GLU A 20 -13.18 -15.08 -7.18
N SER A 21 -12.76 -14.93 -5.92
CA SER A 21 -11.79 -15.82 -5.25
C SER A 21 -10.47 -15.97 -6.01
N VAL A 22 -10.12 -14.98 -6.84
CA VAL A 22 -8.89 -14.95 -7.63
C VAL A 22 -7.86 -14.08 -6.92
N TRP A 23 -6.84 -14.73 -6.36
CA TRP A 23 -5.71 -14.09 -5.68
C TRP A 23 -4.53 -13.91 -6.65
N HIS A 24 -4.74 -13.18 -7.74
CA HIS A 24 -3.70 -12.91 -8.74
C HIS A 24 -3.60 -11.41 -9.02
N PHE A 25 -2.39 -10.89 -9.11
CA PHE A 25 -2.14 -9.52 -9.58
C PHE A 25 -2.14 -9.51 -11.10
N GLU A 26 -2.78 -8.52 -11.73
CA GLU A 26 -2.53 -8.30 -13.15
C GLU A 26 -1.06 -7.91 -13.37
N PRO A 27 -0.46 -8.26 -14.51
CA PRO A 27 0.93 -7.91 -14.82
C PRO A 27 1.23 -6.41 -14.65
N ASP A 28 0.28 -5.56 -15.02
CA ASP A 28 0.38 -4.10 -14.90
C ASP A 28 0.36 -3.64 -13.43
N ASP A 29 -0.47 -4.28 -12.60
CA ASP A 29 -0.56 -3.99 -11.17
C ASP A 29 0.69 -4.49 -10.43
N ALA A 30 1.20 -5.68 -10.78
CA ALA A 30 2.39 -6.27 -10.17
C ALA A 30 3.62 -5.34 -10.26
N THR A 31 3.79 -4.66 -11.40
CA THR A 31 4.89 -3.70 -11.59
C THR A 31 4.77 -2.51 -10.63
N LEU A 32 3.54 -2.08 -10.30
CA LEU A 32 3.30 -0.99 -9.35
C LEU A 32 3.62 -1.40 -7.90
N PHE A 33 3.37 -2.66 -7.52
CA PHE A 33 3.74 -3.19 -6.21
C PHE A 33 5.26 -3.35 -6.05
N GLU A 34 5.93 -3.97 -7.02
CA GLU A 34 7.39 -4.14 -7.05
C GLU A 34 8.11 -2.80 -6.87
N ALA A 35 7.59 -1.78 -7.53
CA ALA A 35 8.01 -0.40 -7.45
C ALA A 35 8.02 0.18 -6.01
N ILE A 36 7.02 -0.17 -5.20
CA ILE A 36 6.93 0.24 -3.80
C ILE A 36 7.81 -0.63 -2.91
N LEU A 37 7.85 -1.94 -3.14
CA LEU A 37 8.69 -2.86 -2.36
C LEU A 37 10.17 -2.44 -2.44
N ARG A 38 10.68 -2.19 -3.64
CA ARG A 38 12.06 -1.67 -3.83
C ARG A 38 12.31 -0.31 -3.18
N GLN A 39 11.26 0.49 -2.98
CA GLN A 39 11.39 1.75 -2.26
C GLN A 39 11.42 1.52 -0.75
N ALA A 40 10.62 0.59 -0.24
CA ALA A 40 10.64 0.17 1.16
C ALA A 40 11.98 -0.47 1.51
N ASP A 41 12.53 -1.34 0.66
CA ASP A 41 13.84 -1.98 0.87
C ASP A 41 14.94 -0.94 1.05
N ARG A 42 14.99 0.07 0.16
CA ARG A 42 15.95 1.18 0.27
C ARG A 42 15.76 1.99 1.55
N GLN A 43 14.51 2.22 1.95
CA GLN A 43 14.22 2.92 3.20
C GLN A 43 14.70 2.11 4.41
N LEU A 44 14.53 0.78 4.39
CA LEU A 44 14.96 -0.13 5.45
C LEU A 44 16.48 -0.28 5.53
N ASP A 45 17.16 -0.22 4.39
CA ASP A 45 18.63 -0.31 4.33
C ASP A 45 19.30 0.97 4.86
N ASP A 46 18.72 2.14 4.56
CA ASP A 46 19.33 3.43 4.86
C ASP A 46 18.96 4.02 6.23
N ALA A 47 17.78 3.73 6.77
CA ALA A 47 17.29 4.42 7.96
C ALA A 47 17.71 3.75 9.29
N PRO A 48 18.02 4.55 10.33
CA PRO A 48 18.28 4.00 11.66
C PRO A 48 17.09 3.21 12.20
N SER A 49 17.35 2.09 12.89
CA SER A 49 16.30 1.18 13.38
C SER A 49 15.23 1.86 14.23
N TYR A 50 15.58 2.88 15.02
CA TYR A 50 14.60 3.60 15.85
C TYR A 50 13.57 4.39 15.03
N VAL A 51 13.95 4.86 13.83
CA VAL A 51 13.04 5.56 12.90
C VAL A 51 11.99 4.58 12.36
N HIS A 52 12.39 3.35 12.05
CA HIS A 52 11.47 2.29 11.64
C HIS A 52 10.51 1.88 12.77
N MET A 53 11.02 1.75 13.99
CA MET A 53 10.19 1.41 15.14
C MET A 53 9.13 2.48 15.42
N ASP A 54 9.48 3.77 15.35
CA ASP A 54 8.50 4.86 15.49
C ASP A 54 7.48 4.85 14.36
N ALA A 55 7.92 4.67 13.11
CA ALA A 55 7.04 4.58 11.96
C ALA A 55 6.06 3.40 12.07
N SER A 56 6.54 2.22 12.50
CA SER A 56 5.71 1.04 12.74
C SER A 56 4.69 1.29 13.85
N ALA A 57 5.10 1.86 14.99
CA ALA A 57 4.19 2.17 16.07
C ALA A 57 3.09 3.18 15.68
N ARG A 58 3.43 4.15 14.81
CA ARG A 58 2.45 5.08 14.23
C ARG A 58 1.48 4.38 13.28
N LEU A 59 1.97 3.45 12.47
CA LEU A 59 1.15 2.64 11.57
C LEU A 59 0.18 1.73 12.35
N ASP A 60 0.65 1.07 13.41
CA ASP A 60 -0.18 0.22 14.27
C ASP A 60 -1.31 1.01 14.94
N ARG A 61 -1.01 2.21 15.44
CA ARG A 61 -2.05 3.10 15.97
C ARG A 61 -3.06 3.51 14.91
N PHE A 62 -2.61 3.70 13.67
CA PHE A 62 -3.48 4.04 12.56
C PHE A 62 -4.40 2.87 12.18
N THR A 63 -3.87 1.64 12.01
CA THR A 63 -4.67 0.46 11.67
C THR A 63 -5.71 0.14 12.73
N LEU A 64 -5.37 0.30 14.02
CA LEU A 64 -6.31 0.12 15.13
C LEU A 64 -7.40 1.21 15.22
N SER A 65 -7.21 2.36 14.55
CA SER A 65 -8.15 3.48 14.65
C SER A 65 -9.43 3.31 13.80
N GLY A 66 -9.46 2.35 12.87
CA GLY A 66 -10.55 2.19 11.91
C GLY A 66 -10.69 3.35 10.91
N ARG A 67 -9.73 4.28 10.88
CA ARG A 67 -9.70 5.37 9.91
C ARG A 67 -9.40 4.81 8.52
N ARG A 68 -10.06 5.39 7.51
CA ARG A 68 -9.71 5.12 6.12
C ARG A 68 -8.32 5.67 5.79
N SER A 69 -7.70 5.07 4.78
CA SER A 69 -6.44 5.53 4.21
C SER A 69 -6.46 7.04 3.97
N PRO A 70 -5.43 7.80 4.41
CA PRO A 70 -5.34 9.23 4.16
C PRO A 70 -4.98 9.53 2.69
N LEU A 71 -4.57 8.50 1.94
CA LEU A 71 -4.35 8.62 0.51
C LEU A 71 -5.72 8.79 -0.16
N PRO A 72 -5.87 9.74 -1.09
CA PRO A 72 -7.10 9.86 -1.86
C PRO A 72 -7.31 8.56 -2.63
N SER A 73 -8.45 7.91 -2.42
CA SER A 73 -8.86 6.80 -3.29
C SER A 73 -8.93 7.32 -4.73
N ALA A 74 -8.43 6.55 -5.69
CA ALA A 74 -8.46 6.94 -7.09
C ALA A 74 -9.89 7.15 -7.62
N ALA A 75 -10.90 6.57 -6.95
CA ALA A 75 -12.31 6.83 -7.23
C ALA A 75 -12.71 8.30 -7.03
N ARG A 76 -11.93 9.09 -6.27
CA ARG A 76 -12.19 10.50 -5.96
C ARG A 76 -11.45 11.49 -6.87
N MET A 77 -10.64 10.98 -7.81
CA MET A 77 -9.85 11.80 -8.75
C MET A 77 -10.47 11.88 -10.16
N GLN A 78 -11.74 11.49 -10.30
CA GLN A 78 -12.55 11.67 -11.51
C GLN A 78 -13.40 12.94 -11.42
#